data_AF-A0A3M1T3E9-F1
#
_entry.id   AF-A0A3M1T3E9-F1
#
_cell.length_a   1.000
_cell.length_b   1.000
_cell.length_c   1.000
_cell.angle_alpha   90.00
_cell.angle_beta   90.00
_cell.angle_gamma   90.00
#
_symmetry.space_group_name_H-M   'P 1'
#
loop_
_entity.id
_entity.type
_entity.pdbx_description
1 polymer ?
#
loop_
_entity_poly.entity_id
_entity_poly.type
_entity_poly.pdbx_seq_one_letter_code
_entity_poly.pdbx_strand_id
1 'polypeptide(L)'
;MGRFVAVGATFFLASALAMPLSAQVAVGKGGVVVKDDDGTTVKVGKKGVVVKDADTTVKVRGKSVEIKGDGVKARIKAKRRHDLRAWKKGTVRCRGTEDVAVSGRAIRAPVAVEVAGACDVSVKDSAIEAGRIGAHVRGSGDLHLSGVTLQSKEKGIVVTGAGDVYLDGVTLEAPIAFEIKGAGTVHVKNSTIRGKRRLLGAGEIQDLGGNTFEESE
;
A
#
# COMPACT_ATOMS: atom_id res chain seq x y z
N MET A 1 -44.70 -3.52 26.28
CA MET A 1 -44.97 -2.44 27.25
C MET A 1 -43.93 -2.54 28.35
N GLY A 2 -42.98 -1.61 28.41
CA GLY A 2 -41.83 -1.68 29.31
C GLY A 2 -41.52 -0.31 29.90
N ARG A 3 -42.12 -0.05 31.07
CA ARG A 3 -41.80 0.88 32.16
C ARG A 3 -40.82 2.04 31.88
N PHE A 4 -41.38 3.24 31.85
CA PHE A 4 -40.70 4.47 32.30
C PHE A 4 -40.67 4.47 33.83
N VAL A 5 -39.49 4.70 34.41
CA VAL A 5 -39.35 5.07 35.82
C VAL A 5 -39.03 6.55 35.86
N ALA A 6 -40.02 7.34 36.27
CA ALA A 6 -39.85 8.72 36.70
C ALA A 6 -39.53 8.71 38.19
N VAL A 7 -38.47 9.42 38.59
CA VAL A 7 -38.28 9.85 39.98
C VAL A 7 -38.18 11.36 39.93
N GLY A 8 -39.25 12.02 40.38
CA GLY A 8 -39.23 13.44 40.73
C GLY A 8 -38.86 13.59 42.20
N ALA A 9 -38.06 14.61 42.51
CA ALA A 9 -37.94 15.17 43.84
C ALA A 9 -37.61 16.67 43.70
N THR A 10 -38.58 17.49 44.08
CA THR A 10 -38.44 18.91 44.45
C THR A 10 -37.51 19.03 45.66
N PHE A 11 -36.66 20.06 45.79
CA PHE A 11 -36.33 20.78 47.03
C PHE A 11 -35.31 21.93 46.80
N PHE A 12 -35.64 23.11 47.34
CA PHE A 12 -34.82 24.18 47.96
C PHE A 12 -33.66 24.89 47.22
N LEU A 13 -33.71 26.23 47.31
CA LEU A 13 -32.55 27.13 47.24
C LEU A 13 -31.56 26.78 48.38
N ALA A 14 -30.32 26.49 48.02
CA ALA A 14 -29.15 26.66 48.89
C ALA A 14 -27.94 27.01 48.02
N SER A 15 -27.33 28.17 48.27
CA SER A 15 -26.00 28.50 47.78
C SER A 15 -24.98 27.52 48.36
N ALA A 16 -24.25 26.79 47.52
CA ALA A 16 -22.95 26.22 47.87
C ALA A 16 -22.20 25.72 46.63
N LEU A 17 -20.99 26.24 46.45
CA LEU A 17 -19.84 25.61 45.80
C LEU A 17 -19.98 25.22 44.31
N ALA A 18 -19.33 26.02 43.48
CA ALA A 18 -18.89 25.62 42.14
C ALA A 18 -17.99 24.37 42.25
N MET A 19 -18.56 23.21 41.94
CA MET A 19 -17.81 21.98 41.72
C MET A 19 -17.30 21.96 40.27
N PRO A 20 -16.11 21.38 40.01
CA PRO A 20 -15.51 21.40 38.69
C PRO A 20 -16.39 20.64 37.69
N LEU A 21 -16.70 21.39 36.64
CA LEU A 21 -17.12 21.02 35.31
C LEU A 21 -16.73 19.57 34.95
N SER A 22 -17.75 18.72 34.87
CA SER A 22 -17.61 17.29 34.56
C SER A 22 -17.95 17.09 33.09
N ALA A 23 -16.95 16.66 32.32
CA ALA A 23 -17.10 16.32 30.91
C ALA A 23 -18.35 15.44 30.69
N GLN A 24 -19.26 15.91 29.84
CA GLN A 24 -20.52 15.21 29.57
C GLN A 24 -20.29 14.08 28.56
N VAL A 25 -20.50 12.84 29.01
CA VAL A 25 -20.40 11.63 28.18
C VAL A 25 -21.81 11.13 27.85
N ALA A 26 -22.16 11.13 26.57
CA ALA A 26 -23.41 10.57 26.07
C ALA A 26 -23.15 9.33 25.21
N VAL A 27 -23.82 8.22 25.53
CA VAL A 27 -23.72 6.96 24.77
C VAL A 27 -25.08 6.64 24.16
N GLY A 28 -25.14 6.49 22.83
CA GLY A 28 -26.37 6.17 22.11
C GLY A 28 -26.15 5.22 20.93
N LYS A 29 -27.22 4.89 20.19
CA LYS A 29 -27.16 3.98 19.02
C LYS A 29 -26.20 4.45 17.90
N GLY A 30 -25.75 5.70 17.94
CA GLY A 30 -24.77 6.31 17.03
C GLY A 30 -23.30 6.27 17.51
N GLY A 31 -23.05 5.80 18.73
CA GLY A 31 -21.73 5.71 19.37
C GLY A 31 -21.56 6.64 20.58
N VAL A 32 -20.32 6.99 20.93
CA VAL A 32 -19.97 7.76 22.14
C VAL A 32 -19.66 9.21 21.77
N VAL A 33 -20.26 10.16 22.49
CA VAL A 33 -19.95 11.58 22.38
C VAL A 33 -19.42 12.07 23.72
N VAL A 34 -18.19 12.56 23.74
CA VAL A 34 -17.61 13.26 24.89
C VAL A 34 -17.54 14.74 24.54
N LYS A 35 -18.09 15.59 25.39
CA LYS A 35 -17.91 17.04 25.31
C LYS A 35 -17.11 17.48 26.52
N ASP A 36 -16.04 18.20 26.24
CA ASP A 36 -15.30 18.95 27.24
C ASP A 36 -15.80 20.40 27.26
N ASP A 37 -15.59 21.07 28.38
CA ASP A 37 -16.09 22.43 28.60
C ASP A 37 -15.30 23.49 27.80
N ASP A 38 -14.11 23.13 27.32
CA ASP A 38 -13.31 23.90 26.37
C ASP A 38 -13.86 23.86 24.92
N GLY A 39 -15.04 23.27 24.71
CA GLY A 39 -15.69 23.18 23.40
C GLY A 39 -15.19 22.03 22.52
N THR A 40 -14.24 21.23 23.01
CA THR A 40 -13.79 20.02 22.33
C THR A 40 -14.89 18.95 22.35
N THR A 41 -15.23 18.43 21.17
CA THR A 41 -16.20 17.34 21.00
C THR A 41 -15.54 16.14 20.34
N VAL A 42 -15.55 15.00 21.02
CA VAL A 42 -15.12 13.70 20.49
C VAL A 42 -16.35 12.87 20.18
N LYS A 43 -16.54 12.54 18.90
CA LYS A 43 -17.61 11.64 18.44
C LYS A 43 -17.00 10.35 17.90
N VAL A 44 -17.26 9.24 18.56
CA VAL A 44 -16.91 7.90 18.11
C VAL A 44 -18.16 7.27 17.53
N GLY A 45 -18.16 6.85 16.27
CA GLY A 45 -19.32 6.18 15.65
C GLY A 45 -18.92 5.12 14.63
N LYS A 46 -19.90 4.46 14.02
CA LYS A 46 -19.69 3.38 13.03
C LYS A 46 -18.83 3.78 11.82
N LYS A 47 -18.71 5.09 11.55
CA LYS A 47 -17.94 5.65 10.42
C LYS A 47 -16.55 6.18 10.83
N GLY A 48 -16.15 5.99 12.10
CA GLY A 48 -14.87 6.38 12.65
C GLY A 48 -14.95 7.43 13.76
N VAL A 49 -13.83 8.06 14.08
CA VAL A 49 -13.67 9.03 15.18
C VAL A 49 -13.58 10.44 14.61
N VAL A 50 -14.34 11.37 15.19
CA VAL A 50 -14.26 12.80 14.85
C VAL A 50 -13.97 13.57 16.12
N VAL A 51 -12.83 14.26 16.16
CA VAL A 51 -12.50 15.24 17.20
C VAL A 51 -12.67 16.62 16.59
N LYS A 52 -13.45 17.47 17.23
CA LYS A 52 -13.55 18.89 16.89
C LYS A 52 -13.14 19.69 18.10
N ASP A 53 -12.22 20.60 17.90
CA ASP A 53 -11.85 21.67 18.80
C ASP A 53 -12.17 23.02 18.11
N ALA A 54 -12.07 24.15 18.81
CA ALA A 54 -12.46 25.48 18.33
C ALA A 54 -11.93 25.77 16.91
N ASP A 55 -10.66 25.46 16.66
CA ASP A 55 -9.98 25.77 15.40
C ASP A 55 -9.52 24.53 14.62
N THR A 56 -9.75 23.32 15.14
CA THR A 56 -9.24 22.08 14.54
C THR A 56 -10.28 20.97 14.49
N THR A 57 -10.43 20.35 13.33
CA THR A 57 -11.24 19.15 13.12
C THR A 57 -10.37 18.00 12.65
N VAL A 58 -10.26 16.95 13.46
CA VAL A 58 -9.64 15.67 13.10
C VAL A 58 -10.74 14.66 12.79
N LYS A 59 -10.73 14.11 11.59
CA LYS A 59 -11.63 13.03 11.16
C LYS A 59 -10.82 11.79 10.82
N VAL A 60 -11.01 10.74 11.60
CA VAL A 60 -10.55 9.40 11.29
C VAL A 60 -11.73 8.66 10.66
N ARG A 61 -11.63 8.31 9.38
CA ARG A 61 -12.63 7.50 8.67
C ARG A 61 -11.95 6.27 8.08
N GLY A 62 -12.23 5.09 8.64
CA GLY A 62 -11.59 3.84 8.23
C GLY A 62 -10.08 3.93 8.36
N LYS A 63 -9.35 3.86 7.23
CA LYS A 63 -7.88 3.94 7.15
C LYS A 63 -7.34 5.32 6.74
N SER A 64 -8.16 6.36 6.82
CA SER A 64 -7.81 7.72 6.41
C SER A 64 -7.97 8.70 7.55
N VAL A 65 -7.00 9.61 7.68
CA VAL A 65 -6.99 10.70 8.67
C VAL A 65 -7.02 12.02 7.92
N GLU A 66 -8.00 12.86 8.25
CA GLU A 66 -8.15 14.22 7.73
C GLU A 66 -8.05 15.20 8.90
N ILE A 67 -7.11 16.14 8.83
CA ILE A 67 -6.93 17.21 9.80
C ILE A 67 -7.21 18.53 9.08
N LYS A 68 -8.13 19.32 9.64
CA LYS A 68 -8.47 20.66 9.17
C LYS A 68 -8.34 21.62 10.34
N GLY A 69 -7.38 22.53 10.28
CA GLY A 69 -7.37 23.68 11.18
C GLY A 69 -6.92 24.94 10.47
N ASP A 70 -6.87 26.05 11.20
CA ASP A 70 -6.44 27.33 10.65
C ASP A 70 -5.02 27.22 10.07
N GLY A 71 -4.94 27.36 8.75
CA GLY A 71 -3.70 27.22 7.98
C GLY A 71 -3.28 25.79 7.61
N VAL A 72 -3.88 24.73 8.15
CA VAL A 72 -3.45 23.33 7.90
C VAL A 72 -4.58 22.47 7.34
N LYS A 73 -4.43 22.04 6.08
CA LYS A 73 -5.21 20.96 5.47
C LYS A 73 -4.30 19.77 5.20
N ALA A 74 -4.17 18.88 6.17
CA ALA A 74 -3.42 17.63 6.00
C ALA A 74 -4.38 16.46 5.77
N ARG A 75 -4.18 15.72 4.68
CA ARG A 75 -4.97 14.53 4.36
C ARG A 75 -4.04 13.35 4.12
N ILE A 76 -3.92 12.49 5.12
CA ILE A 76 -3.17 11.23 4.98
C ILE A 76 -4.15 10.19 4.41
N LYS A 77 -3.99 9.89 3.13
CA LYS A 77 -4.68 8.77 2.48
C LYS A 77 -3.77 7.55 2.58
N ALA A 78 -4.29 6.44 3.13
CA ALA A 78 -3.66 5.15 2.91
C ALA A 78 -3.50 4.92 1.39
N LYS A 79 -2.32 4.48 0.95
CA LYS A 79 -2.08 4.07 -0.45
C LYS A 79 -3.23 3.17 -0.88
N ARG A 80 -3.90 3.52 -1.99
CA ARG A 80 -4.94 2.68 -2.57
C ARG A 80 -4.31 1.31 -2.81
N ARG A 81 -4.74 0.28 -2.08
CA ARG A 81 -4.62 -1.08 -2.62
C ARG A 81 -5.49 -1.06 -3.86
N HIS A 82 -4.87 -1.14 -5.04
CA HIS A 82 -5.59 -1.28 -6.29
C HIS A 82 -6.62 -2.40 -6.11
N ASP A 83 -7.85 -2.17 -6.59
CA ASP A 83 -8.91 -3.15 -6.50
C ASP A 83 -8.54 -4.29 -7.48
N LEU A 84 -7.80 -5.29 -6.98
CA LEU A 84 -7.29 -6.46 -7.71
C LEU A 84 -8.41 -7.41 -8.19
N ARG A 85 -9.67 -6.95 -8.19
CA ARG A 85 -10.86 -7.81 -8.37
C ARG A 85 -11.07 -8.32 -9.80
N ALA A 86 -10.37 -7.78 -10.79
CA ALA A 86 -10.41 -8.29 -12.16
C ALA A 86 -8.98 -8.54 -12.66
N TRP A 87 -8.47 -9.74 -12.37
CA TRP A 87 -7.24 -10.24 -12.99
C TRP A 87 -7.40 -10.24 -14.50
N LYS A 88 -6.58 -9.44 -15.19
CA LYS A 88 -6.52 -9.47 -16.65
C LYS A 88 -5.52 -10.55 -17.04
N LYS A 89 -6.00 -11.54 -17.80
CA LYS A 89 -5.12 -12.50 -18.46
C LYS A 89 -4.34 -11.76 -19.55
N GLY A 90 -3.03 -11.93 -19.57
CA GLY A 90 -2.20 -11.34 -20.62
C GLY A 90 -0.77 -11.09 -20.16
N THR A 91 0.15 -11.11 -21.12
CA THR A 91 1.56 -10.79 -20.92
C THR A 91 1.80 -9.35 -21.36
N VAL A 92 2.51 -8.58 -20.55
CA VAL A 92 3.09 -7.31 -20.98
C VAL A 92 4.33 -7.65 -21.79
N ARG A 93 4.29 -7.39 -23.10
CA ARG A 93 5.34 -7.82 -24.01
C ARG A 93 5.82 -6.64 -24.83
N CYS A 94 7.13 -6.48 -24.90
CA CYS A 94 7.77 -5.56 -25.80
C CYS A 94 8.71 -6.28 -26.77
N ARG A 95 8.54 -6.04 -28.08
CA ARG A 95 9.32 -6.66 -29.17
C ARG A 95 9.94 -5.65 -30.13
N GLY A 96 9.48 -4.41 -30.11
CA GLY A 96 9.95 -3.35 -31.00
C GLY A 96 10.94 -2.44 -30.29
N THR A 97 10.82 -1.15 -30.60
CA THR A 97 11.59 -0.05 -30.01
C THR A 97 10.70 0.94 -29.25
N GLU A 98 9.38 0.72 -29.26
CA GLU A 98 8.44 1.57 -28.54
C GLU A 98 8.27 1.13 -27.10
N ASP A 99 8.41 2.07 -26.17
CA ASP A 99 8.31 1.81 -24.74
C ASP A 99 6.89 1.44 -24.31
N VAL A 100 6.82 0.57 -23.30
CA VAL A 100 5.56 0.05 -22.77
C VAL A 100 5.41 0.44 -21.31
N ALA A 101 4.44 1.30 -21.02
CA ALA A 101 4.08 1.69 -19.66
C ALA A 101 2.76 1.05 -19.20
N VAL A 102 2.78 0.41 -18.04
CA VAL A 102 1.61 -0.23 -17.41
C VAL A 102 1.52 0.19 -15.95
N SER A 103 0.35 0.62 -15.50
CA SER A 103 0.14 1.01 -14.09
C SER A 103 -1.17 0.49 -13.54
N GLY A 104 -1.18 0.10 -12.26
CA GLY A 104 -2.40 -0.22 -11.52
C GLY A 104 -3.14 -1.46 -11.99
N ARG A 105 -2.43 -2.46 -12.54
CA ARG A 105 -3.03 -3.67 -13.14
C ARG A 105 -2.79 -4.91 -12.29
N ALA A 106 -3.72 -5.87 -12.39
CA ALA A 106 -3.56 -7.24 -11.93
C ALA A 106 -3.28 -8.13 -13.15
N ILE A 107 -2.09 -8.70 -13.23
CA ILE A 107 -1.58 -9.43 -14.40
C ILE A 107 -1.41 -10.89 -14.04
N ARG A 108 -2.03 -11.79 -14.81
CA ARG A 108 -1.85 -13.23 -14.66
C ARG A 108 -1.49 -13.87 -15.99
N ALA A 109 -0.32 -14.49 -16.07
CA ALA A 109 0.15 -15.17 -17.28
C ALA A 109 1.28 -16.17 -16.95
N PRO A 110 1.57 -17.14 -17.83
CA PRO A 110 2.73 -18.02 -17.66
C PRO A 110 4.05 -17.24 -17.58
N VAL A 111 4.21 -16.25 -18.46
CA VAL A 111 5.24 -15.21 -18.41
C VAL A 111 4.53 -13.87 -18.32
N ALA A 112 4.69 -13.12 -17.23
CA ALA A 112 3.87 -11.93 -17.02
C ALA A 112 4.42 -10.68 -17.71
N VAL A 113 5.75 -10.48 -17.69
CA VAL A 113 6.43 -9.39 -18.39
C VAL A 113 7.54 -9.96 -19.25
N GLU A 114 7.65 -9.48 -20.50
CA GLU A 114 8.65 -9.96 -21.45
C GLU A 114 9.22 -8.79 -22.27
N VAL A 115 10.52 -8.57 -22.13
CA VAL A 115 11.27 -7.54 -22.87
C VAL A 115 12.17 -8.24 -23.87
N ALA A 116 11.75 -8.30 -25.13
CA ALA A 116 12.48 -8.99 -26.20
C ALA A 116 13.10 -8.03 -27.24
N GLY A 117 12.62 -6.79 -27.30
CA GLY A 117 13.14 -5.75 -28.19
C GLY A 117 14.18 -4.84 -27.52
N ALA A 118 14.36 -3.65 -28.10
CA ALA A 118 15.23 -2.58 -27.60
C ALA A 118 14.43 -1.47 -26.91
N CYS A 119 13.26 -1.82 -26.39
CA CYS A 119 12.28 -0.93 -25.79
C CYS A 119 12.20 -1.12 -24.29
N ASP A 120 11.87 -0.05 -23.59
CA ASP A 120 11.80 -0.06 -22.15
C ASP A 120 10.40 -0.41 -21.67
N VAL A 121 10.32 -1.19 -20.59
CA VAL A 121 9.06 -1.59 -19.99
C VAL A 121 8.98 -1.06 -18.57
N SER A 122 7.96 -0.25 -18.30
CA SER A 122 7.69 0.32 -16.98
C SER A 122 6.39 -0.22 -16.41
N VAL A 123 6.45 -0.93 -15.28
CA VAL A 123 5.28 -1.44 -14.56
C VAL A 123 5.21 -0.82 -13.17
N LYS A 124 4.09 -0.15 -12.87
CA LYS A 124 3.90 0.59 -11.61
C LYS A 124 2.65 0.13 -10.85
N ASP A 125 2.72 0.11 -9.52
CA ASP A 125 1.58 -0.12 -8.61
C ASP A 125 0.70 -1.32 -9.01
N SER A 126 1.32 -2.41 -9.45
CA SER A 126 0.64 -3.57 -10.06
C SER A 126 0.86 -4.84 -9.26
N ALA A 127 -0.06 -5.79 -9.39
CA ALA A 127 0.13 -7.15 -8.87
C ALA A 127 0.30 -8.13 -10.02
N ILE A 128 1.29 -9.00 -9.89
CA ILE A 128 1.69 -9.96 -10.91
C ILE A 128 1.67 -11.36 -10.30
N GLU A 129 0.87 -12.24 -10.89
CA GLU A 129 0.90 -13.68 -10.61
C GLU A 129 1.38 -14.42 -11.87
N ALA A 130 2.63 -14.83 -11.85
CA ALA A 130 3.23 -15.58 -12.93
C ALA A 130 3.11 -17.08 -12.72
N GLY A 131 2.69 -17.78 -13.77
CA GLY A 131 2.61 -19.24 -13.78
C GLY A 131 3.99 -19.90 -13.82
N ARG A 132 5.00 -19.24 -14.39
CA ARG A 132 6.37 -19.75 -14.51
C ARG A 132 7.42 -18.66 -14.29
N ILE A 133 7.35 -17.58 -15.06
CA ILE A 133 8.35 -16.50 -15.02
C ILE A 133 7.65 -15.17 -14.78
N GLY A 134 8.07 -14.44 -13.73
CA GLY A 134 7.57 -13.10 -13.45
C GLY A 134 7.89 -12.13 -14.57
N ALA A 135 9.18 -11.90 -14.78
CA ALA A 135 9.70 -11.04 -15.83
C ALA A 135 10.87 -11.71 -16.58
N HIS A 136 10.89 -11.60 -17.90
CA HIS A 136 11.98 -12.11 -18.74
C HIS A 136 12.54 -11.01 -19.64
N VAL A 137 13.77 -10.58 -19.35
CA VAL A 137 14.53 -9.64 -20.19
C VAL A 137 15.45 -10.43 -21.11
N ARG A 138 15.15 -10.41 -22.41
CA ARG A 138 15.88 -11.10 -23.48
C ARG A 138 16.56 -10.14 -24.44
N GLY A 139 16.01 -8.95 -24.62
CA GLY A 139 16.56 -7.92 -25.48
C GLY A 139 17.56 -7.02 -24.76
N SER A 140 17.72 -5.81 -25.30
CA SER A 140 18.59 -4.76 -24.76
C SER A 140 17.82 -3.65 -24.06
N GLY A 141 16.48 -3.65 -24.11
CA GLY A 141 15.66 -2.67 -23.40
C GLY A 141 15.53 -2.98 -21.92
N ASP A 142 15.28 -1.94 -21.15
CA ASP A 142 15.30 -1.98 -19.69
C ASP A 142 13.91 -2.30 -19.11
N LEU A 143 13.92 -2.84 -17.88
CA LEU A 143 12.71 -3.16 -17.15
C LEU A 143 12.66 -2.39 -15.83
N HIS A 144 11.66 -1.53 -15.67
CA HIS A 144 11.40 -0.81 -14.42
C HIS A 144 10.14 -1.36 -13.73
N LEU A 145 10.29 -1.90 -12.52
CA LEU A 145 9.19 -2.32 -11.65
C LEU A 145 9.17 -1.43 -10.41
N SER A 146 8.06 -0.74 -10.17
CA SER A 146 7.90 0.14 -9.01
C SER A 146 6.60 -0.09 -8.25
N GLY A 147 6.69 -0.33 -6.94
CA GLY A 147 5.51 -0.61 -6.11
C GLY A 147 4.75 -1.88 -6.54
N VAL A 148 5.47 -2.88 -7.08
CA VAL A 148 4.89 -4.10 -7.64
C VAL A 148 4.93 -5.24 -6.62
N THR A 149 3.86 -6.03 -6.56
CA THR A 149 3.89 -7.35 -5.91
C THR A 149 3.97 -8.42 -6.99
N LEU A 150 5.07 -9.19 -7.03
CA LEU A 150 5.31 -10.23 -8.01
C LEU A 150 5.45 -11.58 -7.31
N GLN A 151 4.55 -12.50 -7.64
CA GLN A 151 4.63 -13.88 -7.24
C GLN A 151 4.81 -14.78 -8.46
N SER A 152 5.73 -15.72 -8.38
CA SER A 152 5.99 -16.68 -9.46
C SER A 152 6.23 -18.08 -8.93
N LYS A 153 5.77 -19.09 -9.70
CA LYS A 153 5.90 -20.49 -9.30
C LYS A 153 7.28 -21.10 -9.57
N GLU A 154 8.06 -20.53 -10.50
CA GLU A 154 9.41 -21.05 -10.81
C GLU A 154 10.47 -19.97 -10.63
N LYS A 155 10.36 -18.88 -11.41
CA LYS A 155 11.37 -17.82 -11.47
C LYS A 155 10.75 -16.43 -11.38
N GLY A 156 11.32 -15.56 -10.55
CA GLY A 156 10.89 -14.18 -10.41
C GLY A 156 11.31 -13.38 -11.64
N ILE A 157 12.59 -13.01 -11.71
CA ILE A 157 13.16 -12.24 -12.82
C ILE A 157 14.28 -13.04 -13.47
N VAL A 158 14.21 -13.14 -14.79
CA VAL A 158 15.22 -13.80 -15.62
C VAL A 158 15.80 -12.79 -16.59
N VAL A 159 17.12 -12.62 -16.58
CA VAL A 159 17.84 -11.74 -17.49
C VAL A 159 18.75 -12.58 -18.36
N THR A 160 18.41 -12.75 -19.63
CA THR A 160 19.27 -13.41 -20.63
C THR A 160 19.85 -12.43 -21.64
N GLY A 161 19.29 -11.23 -21.74
CA GLY A 161 19.76 -10.17 -22.62
C GLY A 161 20.80 -9.24 -21.97
N ALA A 162 20.88 -8.03 -22.50
CA ALA A 162 21.79 -6.98 -22.02
C ALA A 162 21.07 -5.84 -21.29
N GLY A 163 19.73 -5.81 -21.31
CA GLY A 163 18.95 -4.77 -20.62
C GLY A 163 18.99 -4.91 -19.11
N ASP A 164 18.93 -3.77 -18.44
CA ASP A 164 18.98 -3.65 -16.99
C ASP A 164 17.58 -3.78 -16.38
N VAL A 165 17.53 -4.16 -15.10
CA VAL A 165 16.29 -4.30 -14.34
C VAL A 165 16.35 -3.44 -13.09
N TYR A 166 15.35 -2.58 -12.93
CA TYR A 166 15.24 -1.65 -11.81
C TYR A 166 14.03 -2.00 -10.96
N LEU A 167 14.27 -2.32 -9.69
CA LEU A 167 13.24 -2.65 -8.71
C LEU A 167 13.20 -1.57 -7.62
N ASP A 168 12.07 -0.91 -7.44
CA ASP A 168 11.85 0.07 -6.37
C ASP A 168 10.54 -0.20 -5.62
N GLY A 169 10.63 -0.58 -4.34
CA GLY A 169 9.43 -0.88 -3.56
C GLY A 169 8.72 -2.16 -4.01
N VAL A 170 9.47 -3.15 -4.50
CA VAL A 170 8.93 -4.40 -5.04
C VAL A 170 8.89 -5.47 -3.96
N THR A 171 7.80 -6.24 -3.90
CA THR A 171 7.75 -7.51 -3.16
C THR A 171 7.81 -8.65 -4.16
N LEU A 172 8.93 -9.38 -4.20
CA LEU A 172 9.16 -10.48 -5.11
C LEU A 172 9.21 -11.80 -4.32
N GLU A 173 8.41 -12.77 -4.73
CA GLU A 173 8.39 -14.10 -4.14
C GLU A 173 8.40 -15.17 -5.22
N ALA A 174 9.48 -15.96 -5.26
CA ALA A 174 9.64 -17.08 -6.19
C ALA A 174 10.68 -18.06 -5.65
N PRO A 175 10.65 -19.35 -6.05
CA PRO A 175 11.73 -20.29 -5.68
C PRO A 175 13.12 -19.80 -6.13
N ILE A 176 13.19 -19.25 -7.35
CA ILE A 176 14.37 -18.53 -7.84
C ILE A 176 13.97 -17.09 -8.06
N ALA A 177 14.37 -16.20 -7.16
CA ALA A 177 14.09 -14.77 -7.26
C ALA A 177 14.75 -14.15 -8.51
N PHE A 178 16.05 -14.40 -8.67
CA PHE A 178 16.84 -13.87 -9.78
C PHE A 178 17.60 -14.99 -10.50
N GLU A 179 17.51 -15.02 -11.83
CA GLU A 179 18.37 -15.84 -12.69
C GLU A 179 18.97 -14.96 -13.80
N ILE A 180 20.22 -14.55 -13.62
CA ILE A 180 20.95 -13.67 -14.55
C ILE A 180 21.90 -14.53 -15.36
N LYS A 181 21.61 -14.69 -16.65
CA LYS A 181 22.45 -15.39 -17.64
C LYS A 181 23.08 -14.44 -18.66
N GLY A 182 22.52 -13.25 -18.78
CA GLY A 182 22.99 -12.20 -19.68
C GLY A 182 24.04 -11.28 -19.05
N ALA A 183 24.15 -10.08 -19.61
CA ALA A 183 25.07 -9.03 -19.16
C ALA A 183 24.38 -7.90 -18.38
N GLY A 184 23.04 -7.86 -18.36
CA GLY A 184 22.29 -6.82 -17.69
C GLY A 184 22.40 -6.87 -16.16
N THR A 185 22.29 -5.69 -15.55
CA THR A 185 22.38 -5.46 -14.11
C THR A 185 20.99 -5.37 -13.49
N VAL A 186 20.83 -5.97 -12.31
CA VAL A 186 19.59 -5.86 -11.52
C VAL A 186 19.82 -4.91 -10.36
N HIS A 187 19.26 -3.71 -10.44
CA HIS A 187 19.26 -2.71 -9.38
C HIS A 187 18.05 -2.91 -8.47
N VAL A 188 18.29 -3.06 -7.17
CA VAL A 188 17.24 -3.32 -6.19
C VAL A 188 17.25 -2.24 -5.12
N LYS A 189 16.08 -1.64 -4.85
CA LYS A 189 15.90 -0.59 -3.85
C LYS A 189 14.57 -0.76 -3.10
N ASN A 190 14.57 -0.52 -1.79
CA ASN A 190 13.37 -0.54 -0.95
C ASN A 190 12.47 -1.79 -1.11
N SER A 191 13.05 -2.94 -1.46
CA SER A 191 12.32 -4.11 -1.94
C SER A 191 12.49 -5.31 -1.02
N THR A 192 11.48 -6.18 -0.98
CA THR A 192 11.52 -7.45 -0.27
C THR A 192 11.61 -8.58 -1.28
N ILE A 193 12.71 -9.32 -1.26
CA ILE A 193 13.01 -10.38 -2.23
C ILE A 193 13.09 -11.71 -1.48
N ARG A 194 12.24 -12.66 -1.88
CA ARG A 194 12.19 -14.01 -1.34
C ARG A 194 12.50 -15.01 -2.45
N GLY A 195 13.57 -15.77 -2.28
CA GLY A 195 13.99 -16.79 -3.23
C GLY A 195 15.49 -16.85 -3.48
N LYS A 196 15.92 -17.93 -4.13
CA LYS A 196 17.33 -18.14 -4.47
C LYS A 196 17.79 -17.20 -5.58
N ARG A 197 19.06 -16.83 -5.56
CA ARG A 197 19.69 -15.96 -6.56
C ARG A 197 20.71 -16.77 -7.35
N ARG A 198 20.67 -16.68 -8.67
CA ARG A 198 21.59 -17.41 -9.57
C ARG A 198 22.18 -16.44 -10.58
N LEU A 199 23.48 -16.19 -10.46
CA LEU A 199 24.26 -15.47 -11.45
C LEU A 199 25.06 -16.49 -12.25
N LEU A 200 24.71 -16.63 -13.52
CA LEU A 200 25.29 -17.57 -14.48
C LEU A 200 25.94 -16.85 -15.67
N GLY A 201 25.73 -15.54 -15.79
CA GLY A 201 26.28 -14.67 -16.83
C GLY A 201 27.24 -13.63 -16.27
N ALA A 202 27.48 -12.58 -17.07
CA ALA A 202 28.36 -11.47 -16.72
C ALA A 202 27.66 -10.33 -15.96
N GLY A 203 26.32 -10.35 -15.90
CA GLY A 203 25.54 -9.34 -15.18
C GLY A 203 25.68 -9.45 -13.65
N GLU A 204 25.24 -8.42 -12.96
CA GLU A 204 25.35 -8.30 -11.51
C GLU A 204 24.03 -7.90 -10.83
N ILE A 205 23.97 -8.02 -9.51
CA ILE A 205 22.86 -7.52 -8.69
C ILE A 205 23.41 -6.40 -7.82
N GLN A 206 22.90 -5.19 -7.99
CA GLN A 206 23.25 -4.03 -7.18
C GLN A 206 22.17 -3.77 -6.12
N ASP A 207 22.57 -3.84 -4.85
CA ASP A 207 21.73 -3.44 -3.72
C ASP A 207 21.91 -1.93 -3.45
N LEU A 208 20.87 -1.14 -3.73
CA LEU A 208 20.84 0.30 -3.53
C LEU A 208 20.27 0.73 -2.16
N GLY A 209 20.05 -0.23 -1.26
CA GLY A 209 19.61 0.02 0.11
C GLY A 209 18.10 -0.11 0.35
N GLY A 210 17.75 -0.32 1.62
CA GLY A 210 16.36 -0.50 2.08
C GLY A 210 15.75 -1.85 1.72
N ASN A 211 16.57 -2.83 1.34
CA ASN A 211 16.12 -4.13 0.87
C ASN A 211 16.10 -5.19 1.97
N THR A 212 15.22 -6.17 1.83
CA THR A 212 15.21 -7.41 2.63
C THR A 212 15.35 -8.59 1.68
N PHE A 213 16.40 -9.39 1.85
CA PHE A 213 16.60 -10.62 1.10
C PHE A 213 16.41 -11.82 2.02
N GLU A 214 15.47 -12.69 1.69
CA GLU A 214 15.23 -13.95 2.39
C GLU A 214 15.46 -15.10 1.40
N GLU A 215 16.39 -15.99 1.70
CA GLU A 215 16.60 -17.18 0.89
C GLU A 215 15.65 -18.27 1.39
N SER A 216 14.79 -18.77 0.49
CA SER A 216 13.97 -19.94 0.78
C SER A 216 14.84 -21.20 0.68
N GLU A 217 14.91 -21.98 1.76
CA GLU A 217 15.63 -23.26 1.82
C GLU A 217 15.18 -24.25 0.73
#